data_AF-A0AAD7K770-F1
#
_entry.id   AF-A0AAD7K770-F1
#
_cell.length_a   1.000
_cell.length_b   1.000
_cell.length_c   1.000
_cell.angle_alpha   90.00
_cell.angle_beta   90.00
_cell.angle_gamma   90.00
#
_symmetry.space_group_name_H-M   'P 1'
#
loop_
_entity.id
_entity.type
_entity.pdbx_description
1 polymer ?
#
loop_
_entity_poly.entity_id
_entity_poly.type
_entity_poly.pdbx_seq_one_letter_code
_entity_poly.pdbx_strand_id
1 'polypeptide(L)'
;MGTCPFLPPTTPPIFTSTLMHRALRIPELVELMCSQIGSIVPLTKDSLRALAALARTSKTFCDPALDRLWQRQDTIGNFLRCMPNDLWEITELVADDDDEIDSEMEKPLVIDLLRPIRPSDWDRAQSYMHRVRCLIMETAFDTADVFDALGACPPQEFIFPNLNTLHWMPQSPAVFHHIRLFLAPRVNDLRIGSIETFSHLSILSTLPMKYSALKKLLLEIGSWKILDSAVSTISTVVCEFRHLESLTVLALTPKSLAHVSQLPNLHCLDIKCHGATPIAFLEARVPG
;
A
#
# COMPACT_ATOMS: atom_id res chain seq x y z
N MET A 1 75.74 32.63 7.14
CA MET A 1 74.91 32.44 8.35
C MET A 1 73.89 33.58 8.38
N GLY A 2 72.67 33.32 7.91
CA GLY A 2 71.55 34.27 7.94
C GLY A 2 70.33 33.52 8.43
N THR A 3 69.81 33.91 9.59
CA THR A 3 68.72 33.24 10.31
C THR A 3 67.36 33.76 9.84
N CYS A 4 66.51 32.87 9.33
CA CYS A 4 65.09 33.16 9.07
C CYS A 4 64.30 33.25 10.38
N PRO A 5 63.37 34.20 10.54
CA PRO A 5 62.46 34.23 11.67
C PRO A 5 61.28 33.26 11.46
N PHE A 6 60.98 32.47 12.49
CA PHE A 6 59.83 31.58 12.59
C PHE A 6 58.52 32.38 12.63
N LEU A 7 57.57 32.05 11.75
CA LEU A 7 56.16 32.43 11.90
C LEU A 7 55.49 31.54 12.96
N PRO A 8 54.56 32.06 13.79
CA PRO A 8 53.80 31.25 14.74
C PRO A 8 52.73 30.41 14.02
N PRO A 9 52.32 29.27 14.60
CA PRO A 9 51.30 28.41 14.02
C PRO A 9 49.93 29.09 14.07
N THR A 10 49.30 29.21 12.90
CA THR A 10 47.90 29.59 12.74
C THR A 10 47.02 28.54 13.42
N THR A 11 46.32 28.94 14.47
CA THR A 11 45.21 28.16 15.05
C THR A 11 44.16 27.90 13.97
N PRO A 12 43.68 26.66 13.78
CA PRO A 12 42.59 26.39 12.86
C PRO A 12 41.31 27.08 13.38
N PRO A 13 40.46 27.62 12.50
CA PRO A 13 39.18 28.15 12.92
C PRO A 13 38.36 27.02 13.54
N ILE A 14 37.91 27.24 14.77
CA ILE A 14 36.86 26.45 15.39
C ILE A 14 35.64 26.60 14.49
N PHE A 15 35.29 25.56 13.74
CA PHE A 15 34.00 25.47 13.06
C PHE A 15 32.93 25.48 14.15
N THR A 16 32.41 26.67 14.44
CA THR A 16 31.21 26.84 15.23
C THR A 16 30.11 26.09 14.49
N SER A 17 29.50 25.15 15.21
CA SER A 17 28.24 24.48 14.87
C SER A 17 27.37 25.40 14.03
N THR A 18 27.15 25.02 12.77
CA THR A 18 26.23 25.70 11.86
C THR A 18 24.92 25.95 12.61
N LEU A 19 24.58 27.23 12.77
CA LEU A 19 23.44 27.65 13.56
C LEU A 19 22.18 27.26 12.80
N MET A 20 21.68 26.06 13.08
CA MET A 20 20.47 25.53 12.46
C MET A 20 19.32 26.51 12.71
N HIS A 21 18.69 26.97 11.64
CA HIS A 21 17.64 27.98 11.70
C HIS A 21 16.54 27.55 12.69
N ARG A 22 16.08 28.44 13.58
CA ARG A 22 15.18 28.08 14.68
C ARG A 22 13.89 27.39 14.23
N ALA A 23 13.38 27.72 13.04
CA ALA A 23 12.21 27.07 12.46
C ALA A 23 12.42 25.57 12.20
N LEU A 24 13.65 25.14 11.87
CA LEU A 24 13.99 23.73 11.64
C LEU A 24 14.16 22.93 12.94
N ARG A 25 14.02 23.57 14.10
CA ARG A 25 13.95 22.90 15.40
C ARG A 25 12.54 22.49 15.79
N ILE A 26 11.53 22.95 15.04
CA ILE A 26 10.12 22.65 15.30
C ILE A 26 9.76 21.43 14.45
N PRO A 27 9.60 20.22 15.03
CA PRO A 27 9.37 18.99 14.27
C PRO A 27 8.16 19.09 13.33
N GLU A 28 7.09 19.75 13.79
CA GLU A 28 5.85 19.92 13.04
C GLU A 28 6.06 20.72 11.75
N LEU A 29 6.95 21.71 11.77
CA LEU A 29 7.29 22.48 10.57
C LEU A 29 8.12 21.65 9.59
N VAL A 30 9.02 20.80 10.09
CA VAL A 30 9.83 19.89 9.27
C VAL A 30 8.94 18.84 8.61
N GLU A 31 8.04 18.24 9.37
CA GLU A 31 7.03 17.30 8.85
C GLU A 31 6.12 17.95 7.82
N LEU A 32 5.68 19.19 8.06
CA LEU A 32 4.87 19.94 7.12
C LEU A 32 5.65 20.21 5.81
N MET A 33 6.91 20.62 5.89
CA MET A 33 7.76 20.82 4.70
C MET A 33 7.86 19.54 3.87
N CYS A 34 8.18 18.41 4.50
CA CYS A 34 8.24 17.12 3.81
C CYS A 34 6.87 16.75 3.21
N SER A 35 5.79 17.00 3.93
CA SER A 35 4.42 16.73 3.45
C SER A 35 4.06 17.59 2.24
N GLN A 36 4.51 18.85 2.18
CA GLN A 36 4.25 19.76 1.07
C GLN A 36 5.02 19.39 -0.21
N ILE A 37 6.26 18.89 -0.11
CA ILE A 37 7.04 18.42 -1.28
C ILE A 37 6.27 17.33 -2.06
N GLY A 38 5.44 16.58 -1.35
CA GLY A 38 4.61 15.53 -1.92
C GLY A 38 3.12 15.76 -1.79
N SER A 39 2.62 17.00 -1.77
CA SER A 39 1.20 17.28 -1.49
C SER A 39 0.23 16.60 -2.45
N ILE A 40 0.66 16.36 -3.70
CA ILE A 40 -0.08 15.62 -4.72
C ILE A 40 0.25 14.13 -4.59
N VAL A 41 -0.78 13.29 -4.55
CA VAL A 41 -0.69 11.83 -4.52
C VAL A 41 -1.33 11.26 -5.78
N PRO A 42 -0.68 10.33 -6.52
CA PRO A 42 0.64 9.75 -6.25
C PRO A 42 1.79 10.76 -6.36
N LEU A 43 2.89 10.49 -5.65
CA LEU A 43 4.07 11.36 -5.66
C LEU A 43 4.69 11.36 -7.06
N THR A 44 5.02 12.54 -7.57
CA THR A 44 5.77 12.65 -8.82
C THR A 44 7.20 12.14 -8.64
N LYS A 45 7.86 11.73 -9.73
CA LYS A 45 9.28 11.31 -9.70
C LYS A 45 10.18 12.41 -9.10
N ASP A 46 9.86 13.67 -9.33
CA ASP A 46 10.61 14.80 -8.80
C ASP A 46 10.39 14.99 -7.30
N SER A 47 9.16 14.83 -6.81
CA SER A 47 8.87 14.82 -5.36
C SER A 47 9.61 13.68 -4.65
N LEU A 48 9.64 12.47 -5.24
CA LEU A 48 10.38 11.33 -4.70
C LEU A 48 11.88 11.63 -4.63
N ARG A 49 12.47 12.18 -5.71
CA ARG A 49 13.88 12.57 -5.75
C ARG A 49 14.20 13.65 -4.72
N ALA A 50 13.34 14.65 -4.58
CA ALA A 50 13.51 15.73 -3.61
C ALA A 50 13.47 15.21 -2.18
N LEU A 51 12.51 14.35 -1.82
CA LEU A 51 12.43 13.72 -0.50
C LEU A 51 13.65 12.84 -0.22
N ALA A 52 14.09 12.04 -1.20
CA ALA A 52 15.28 11.20 -1.04
C ALA A 52 16.56 12.04 -0.87
N ALA A 53 16.69 13.16 -1.60
CA ALA A 53 17.79 14.09 -1.42
C ALA A 53 17.74 14.75 -0.03
N LEU A 54 16.56 15.19 0.40
CA LEU A 54 16.34 15.83 1.70
C LEU A 54 16.67 14.88 2.87
N ALA A 55 16.29 13.60 2.75
CA ALA A 55 16.63 12.59 3.73
C ALA A 55 18.16 12.40 3.89
N ARG A 56 18.92 12.56 2.81
CA ARG A 56 20.38 12.37 2.81
C ARG A 56 21.19 13.61 3.22
N THR A 57 20.61 14.80 3.15
CA THR A 57 21.36 16.06 3.40
C THR A 57 21.39 16.48 4.86
N SER A 58 20.36 16.15 5.66
CA SER A 58 20.27 16.61 7.05
C SER A 58 19.59 15.59 7.95
N LYS A 59 20.18 15.37 9.14
CA LYS A 59 19.62 14.47 10.17
C LYS A 59 18.22 14.88 10.61
N THR A 60 17.92 16.18 10.65
CA THR A 60 16.59 16.67 11.04
C THR A 60 15.52 16.29 10.03
N PHE A 61 15.86 16.25 8.74
CA PHE A 61 14.91 15.87 7.71
C PHE A 61 14.93 14.38 7.39
N CYS A 62 15.93 13.63 7.86
CA CYS A 62 16.10 12.20 7.57
C CYS A 62 14.81 11.42 7.82
N ASP A 63 14.31 11.40 9.06
CA ASP A 63 13.13 10.63 9.40
C ASP A 63 11.84 11.19 8.76
N PRO A 64 11.53 12.49 8.83
CA PRO A 64 10.31 13.01 8.22
C PRO A 64 10.25 12.85 6.70
N ALA A 65 11.39 12.96 6.01
CA ALA A 65 11.46 12.77 4.57
C ALA A 65 11.33 11.28 4.20
N LEU A 66 11.95 10.37 4.97
CA LEU A 66 11.77 8.92 4.77
C LEU A 66 10.35 8.48 5.09
N ASP A 67 9.73 9.01 6.13
CA ASP A 67 8.33 8.75 6.45
C ASP A 67 7.44 9.12 5.28
N ARG A 68 7.63 10.32 4.69
CA ARG A 68 6.84 10.74 3.53
C ARG A 68 7.15 9.90 2.29
N LEU A 69 8.43 9.59 2.03
CA LEU A 69 8.86 8.80 0.88
C LEU A 69 8.29 7.38 0.91
N TRP A 70 8.25 6.76 2.09
CA TRP A 70 7.81 5.37 2.26
C TRP A 70 6.33 5.22 2.57
N GLN A 71 5.64 6.33 2.90
CA GLN A 71 4.24 6.31 3.35
C GLN A 71 3.30 5.52 2.43
N ARG A 72 3.45 5.66 1.12
CA ARG A 72 2.64 4.99 0.11
C ARG A 72 3.54 4.19 -0.81
N GLN A 73 3.25 2.90 -0.96
CA GLN A 73 3.89 2.01 -1.93
C GLN A 73 2.85 1.47 -2.90
N ASP A 74 3.16 1.49 -4.20
CA ASP A 74 2.30 0.95 -5.26
C ASP A 74 2.81 -0.44 -5.76
N THR A 75 3.85 -0.99 -5.12
CA THR A 75 4.42 -2.31 -5.40
C THR A 75 5.25 -2.79 -4.20
N ILE A 76 5.42 -4.11 -4.04
CA ILE A 76 6.40 -4.68 -3.09
C ILE A 76 7.84 -4.55 -3.61
N GLY A 77 8.05 -4.20 -4.88
CA GLY A 77 9.37 -4.13 -5.48
C GLY A 77 10.32 -3.14 -4.84
N ASN A 78 9.83 -1.97 -4.40
CA ASN A 78 10.66 -1.01 -3.65
C ASN A 78 11.16 -1.61 -2.32
N PHE A 79 10.33 -2.44 -1.70
CA PHE A 79 10.67 -3.14 -0.48
C PHE A 79 11.73 -4.22 -0.73
N LEU A 80 11.57 -5.02 -1.80
CA LEU A 80 12.57 -6.01 -2.23
C LEU A 80 13.92 -5.35 -2.58
N ARG A 81 13.91 -4.17 -3.21
CA ARG A 81 15.13 -3.38 -3.50
C ARG A 81 15.90 -2.93 -2.26
N CYS A 82 15.32 -3.01 -1.07
CA CYS A 82 16.04 -2.76 0.18
C CYS A 82 16.76 -4.01 0.71
N MET A 83 16.45 -5.19 0.19
CA MET A 83 17.16 -6.43 0.48
C MET A 83 18.46 -6.53 -0.36
N PRO A 84 19.37 -7.46 -0.03
CA PRO A 84 20.63 -7.61 -0.76
C PRO A 84 20.45 -7.81 -2.28
N ASN A 85 21.35 -7.23 -3.07
CA ASN A 85 21.28 -7.27 -4.53
C ASN A 85 21.43 -8.69 -5.13
N ASP A 86 21.94 -9.64 -4.36
CA ASP A 86 22.06 -11.04 -4.78
C ASP A 86 20.75 -11.83 -4.58
N LEU A 87 19.70 -11.19 -4.02
CA LEU A 87 18.42 -11.82 -3.75
C LEU A 87 17.46 -11.75 -4.95
N TRP A 88 17.51 -10.67 -5.73
CA TRP A 88 16.49 -10.37 -6.71
C TRP A 88 17.07 -9.89 -8.04
N GLU A 89 16.33 -10.13 -9.12
CA GLU A 89 16.56 -9.59 -10.45
C GLU A 89 15.26 -8.96 -10.97
N ILE A 90 15.38 -7.93 -11.82
CA ILE A 90 14.23 -7.30 -12.47
C ILE A 90 14.29 -7.66 -13.94
N THR A 91 13.21 -8.24 -14.44
CA THR A 91 13.04 -8.51 -15.87
C THR A 91 11.95 -7.60 -16.42
N GLU A 92 12.29 -6.86 -17.47
CA GLU A 92 11.29 -6.12 -18.25
C GLU A 92 10.53 -7.11 -19.11
N LEU A 93 9.20 -7.17 -18.95
CA LEU A 93 8.38 -7.94 -19.88
C LEU A 93 8.43 -7.23 -21.25
N VAL A 94 9.02 -7.91 -22.23
CA VAL A 94 8.89 -7.53 -23.63
C VAL A 94 7.47 -7.89 -24.03
N ALA A 95 6.62 -6.90 -24.31
CA ALA A 95 5.37 -7.16 -24.99
C ALA A 95 5.70 -7.82 -26.33
N ASP A 96 5.04 -8.91 -26.67
CA ASP A 96 5.19 -9.54 -27.99
C ASP A 96 4.98 -8.45 -29.07
N ASP A 97 5.86 -8.44 -30.09
CA ASP A 97 5.98 -7.38 -31.11
C ASP A 97 4.70 -7.14 -31.95
N ASP A 98 3.60 -7.86 -31.69
CA ASP A 98 2.34 -7.80 -32.44
C ASP A 98 1.30 -6.82 -31.85
N ASP A 99 1.50 -6.28 -30.65
CA ASP A 99 0.65 -5.24 -30.07
C ASP A 99 1.29 -3.85 -30.27
N GLU A 100 1.09 -3.27 -31.46
CA GLU A 100 1.29 -1.83 -31.76
C GLU A 100 0.32 -0.94 -30.94
N ILE A 101 0.43 -0.99 -29.62
CA ILE A 101 -0.23 -0.03 -28.75
C ILE A 101 0.86 0.97 -28.33
N ASP A 102 0.83 2.14 -28.99
CA ASP A 102 1.46 3.41 -28.59
C ASP A 102 0.96 3.83 -27.19
N SER A 103 1.29 3.04 -26.17
CA SER A 103 1.03 3.40 -24.79
C SER A 103 2.35 3.82 -24.17
N GLU A 104 2.43 5.09 -23.77
CA GLU A 104 3.42 5.62 -22.82
C GLU A 104 3.38 4.92 -21.44
N MET A 105 2.71 3.77 -21.32
CA MET A 105 2.67 2.95 -20.12
C MET A 105 4.04 2.31 -19.91
N GLU A 106 4.65 2.58 -18.76
CA GLU A 106 5.84 1.88 -18.31
C GLU A 106 5.60 0.37 -18.37
N LYS A 107 6.48 -0.34 -19.09
CA LYS A 107 6.38 -1.79 -19.22
C LYS A 107 6.35 -2.44 -17.84
N PRO A 108 5.55 -3.49 -17.65
CA PRO A 108 5.48 -4.15 -16.37
C PRO A 108 6.83 -4.79 -16.00
N LEU A 109 7.32 -4.41 -14.83
CA LEU A 109 8.54 -4.96 -14.24
C LEU A 109 8.15 -6.20 -13.43
N VAL A 110 8.78 -7.34 -13.75
CA VAL A 110 8.69 -8.57 -12.96
C VAL A 110 9.92 -8.65 -12.07
N ILE A 111 9.73 -9.08 -10.82
CA ILE A 111 10.81 -9.31 -9.87
C ILE A 111 10.90 -10.79 -9.58
N ASP A 112 12.07 -11.36 -9.83
CA ASP A 112 12.37 -12.76 -9.56
C ASP A 112 13.36 -12.90 -8.41
N LEU A 113 13.21 -13.96 -7.62
CA LEU A 113 14.13 -14.29 -6.55
C LEU A 113 15.22 -15.24 -7.06
N LEU A 114 16.48 -14.83 -6.91
CA LEU A 114 17.66 -15.61 -7.29
C LEU A 114 18.02 -16.68 -6.24
N ARG A 115 17.52 -16.51 -5.00
CA ARG A 115 17.71 -17.43 -3.87
C ARG A 115 16.59 -17.27 -2.83
N PRO A 116 16.42 -18.23 -1.90
CA PRO A 116 15.52 -18.07 -0.77
C PRO A 116 15.89 -16.88 0.12
N ILE A 117 14.86 -16.23 0.70
CA ILE A 117 15.01 -15.14 1.67
C ILE A 117 15.55 -15.70 2.99
N ARG A 118 16.59 -15.05 3.52
CA ARG A 118 17.21 -15.35 4.81
C ARG A 118 16.78 -14.32 5.84
N PRO A 119 16.77 -14.66 7.15
CA PRO A 119 16.45 -13.70 8.20
C PRO A 119 17.25 -12.40 8.14
N SER A 120 18.54 -12.46 7.81
CA SER A 120 19.42 -11.28 7.68
C SER A 120 19.11 -10.37 6.49
N ASP A 121 18.38 -10.87 5.48
CA ASP A 121 18.00 -10.05 4.32
C ASP A 121 17.00 -8.95 4.70
N TRP A 122 16.30 -9.15 5.82
CA TRP A 122 15.30 -8.22 6.33
C TRP A 122 15.88 -7.02 7.08
N ASP A 123 17.15 -7.08 7.52
CA ASP A 123 17.74 -6.09 8.44
C ASP A 123 17.57 -4.64 7.95
N ARG A 124 17.81 -4.42 6.65
CA ARG A 124 17.65 -3.09 6.04
C ARG A 124 16.18 -2.78 5.76
N ALA A 125 15.43 -3.76 5.28
CA ALA A 125 14.04 -3.59 4.87
C ALA A 125 13.13 -3.26 6.07
N GLN A 126 13.42 -3.83 7.25
CA GLN A 126 12.67 -3.63 8.49
C GLN A 126 12.63 -2.17 8.95
N SER A 127 13.68 -1.41 8.66
CA SER A 127 13.75 0.03 8.97
C SER A 127 12.74 0.88 8.18
N TYR A 128 12.15 0.33 7.12
CA TYR A 128 11.15 1.01 6.29
C TYR A 128 9.73 0.45 6.47
N MET A 129 9.59 -0.81 6.90
CA MET A 129 8.30 -1.51 7.05
C MET A 129 7.28 -0.71 7.86
N HIS A 130 7.71 -0.11 8.99
CA HIS A 130 6.83 0.64 9.88
C HIS A 130 6.40 2.01 9.31
N ARG A 131 7.05 2.50 8.25
CA ARG A 131 6.74 3.79 7.62
C ARG A 131 5.63 3.67 6.58
N VAL A 132 5.42 2.48 6.02
CA VAL A 132 4.37 2.20 5.05
C VAL A 132 3.00 2.25 5.72
N ARG A 133 2.15 3.14 5.21
CA ARG A 133 0.77 3.34 5.67
C ARG A 133 -0.24 2.95 4.58
N CYS A 134 0.10 3.18 3.32
CA CYS A 134 -0.74 2.85 2.18
C CYS A 134 0.00 1.89 1.24
N LEU A 135 -0.63 0.76 0.92
CA LEU A 135 -0.13 -0.22 -0.04
C LEU A 135 -1.21 -0.42 -1.11
N ILE A 136 -0.83 -0.23 -2.37
CA ILE A 136 -1.73 -0.38 -3.51
C ILE A 136 -1.14 -1.37 -4.49
N MET A 137 -1.79 -2.52 -4.60
CA MET A 137 -1.39 -3.63 -5.44
C MET A 137 -2.40 -3.75 -6.58
N GLU A 138 -2.33 -2.83 -7.55
CA GLU A 138 -3.22 -2.79 -8.72
C GLU A 138 -2.48 -3.17 -10.02
N THR A 139 -1.22 -2.76 -10.16
CA THR A 139 -0.43 -2.87 -11.40
C THR A 139 0.85 -3.69 -11.25
N ALA A 140 1.10 -4.27 -10.07
CA ALA A 140 2.33 -5.02 -9.81
C ALA A 140 2.23 -6.44 -10.39
N PHE A 141 3.23 -6.81 -11.20
CA PHE A 141 3.42 -8.16 -11.75
C PHE A 141 4.38 -8.94 -10.85
N ASP A 142 4.03 -9.02 -9.58
CA ASP A 142 4.78 -9.81 -8.61
C ASP A 142 4.39 -11.29 -8.79
N THR A 143 5.39 -12.17 -8.89
CA THR A 143 5.15 -13.60 -9.03
C THR A 143 4.63 -14.20 -7.73
N ALA A 144 3.87 -15.29 -7.81
CA ALA A 144 3.41 -16.01 -6.62
C ALA A 144 4.59 -16.45 -5.74
N ASP A 145 5.69 -16.85 -6.38
CA ASP A 145 6.93 -17.28 -5.72
C ASP A 145 7.53 -16.21 -4.80
N VAL A 146 7.45 -14.92 -5.20
CA VAL A 146 7.89 -13.80 -4.34
C VAL A 146 7.07 -13.73 -3.07
N PHE A 147 5.74 -13.82 -3.18
CA PHE A 147 4.89 -13.75 -1.99
C PHE A 147 4.99 -15.00 -1.11
N ASP A 148 5.15 -16.17 -1.72
CA ASP A 148 5.39 -17.43 -0.99
C ASP A 148 6.69 -17.32 -0.17
N ALA A 149 7.76 -16.80 -0.78
CA ALA A 149 9.03 -16.57 -0.10
C ALA A 149 8.92 -15.53 1.03
N LEU A 150 8.18 -14.44 0.82
CA LEU A 150 7.92 -13.44 1.85
C LEU A 150 7.12 -14.03 3.03
N GLY A 151 6.15 -14.91 2.74
CA GLY A 151 5.34 -15.60 3.74
C GLY A 151 6.08 -16.70 4.49
N ALA A 152 7.15 -17.27 3.92
CA ALA A 152 7.92 -18.34 4.53
C ALA A 152 8.82 -17.87 5.69
N CYS A 153 9.30 -16.63 5.65
CA CYS A 153 10.22 -16.10 6.67
C CYS A 153 9.95 -14.62 7.01
N PRO A 154 8.74 -14.25 7.45
CA PRO A 154 8.45 -12.86 7.76
C PRO A 154 9.14 -12.45 9.09
N PRO A 155 9.68 -11.22 9.20
CA PRO A 155 10.36 -10.77 10.41
C PRO A 155 9.38 -10.44 11.56
N GLN A 156 8.08 -10.40 11.25
CA GLN A 156 6.97 -10.09 12.16
C GLN A 156 5.64 -10.56 11.54
N GLU A 157 4.54 -10.55 12.31
CA GLU A 157 3.24 -11.09 11.87
C GLU A 157 2.71 -10.44 10.57
N PHE A 158 2.93 -9.14 10.39
CA PHE A 158 2.50 -8.39 9.20
C PHE A 158 3.68 -7.65 8.58
N ILE A 159 3.83 -7.69 7.26
CA ILE A 159 4.96 -7.02 6.58
C ILE A 159 4.91 -5.50 6.80
N PHE A 160 3.72 -4.90 6.82
CA PHE A 160 3.54 -3.47 7.08
C PHE A 160 2.66 -3.27 8.32
N PRO A 161 3.25 -3.14 9.53
CA PRO A 161 2.49 -3.18 10.78
C PRO A 161 1.64 -1.92 11.00
N ASN A 162 2.01 -0.81 10.35
CA ASN A 162 1.32 0.48 10.41
C ASN A 162 0.42 0.75 9.20
N LEU A 163 0.13 -0.28 8.41
CA LEU A 163 -0.73 -0.15 7.24
C LEU A 163 -2.15 0.26 7.66
N ASN A 164 -2.64 1.33 7.05
CA ASN A 164 -3.99 1.86 7.24
C ASN A 164 -4.86 1.73 5.99
N THR A 165 -4.25 1.74 4.81
CA THR A 165 -4.92 1.61 3.52
C THR A 165 -4.30 0.46 2.74
N LEU A 166 -5.11 -0.53 2.39
CA LEU A 166 -4.73 -1.67 1.57
C LEU A 166 -5.65 -1.75 0.37
N HIS A 167 -5.10 -1.56 -0.83
CA HIS A 167 -5.76 -1.96 -2.06
C HIS A 167 -5.09 -3.24 -2.56
N TRP A 168 -5.87 -4.30 -2.64
CA TRP A 168 -5.44 -5.62 -3.05
C TRP A 168 -6.24 -6.04 -4.27
N MET A 169 -5.73 -5.73 -5.47
CA MET A 169 -6.36 -6.06 -6.74
C MET A 169 -5.38 -6.87 -7.59
N PRO A 170 -5.10 -8.12 -7.18
CA PRO A 170 -4.07 -8.92 -7.81
C PRO A 170 -4.47 -9.29 -9.25
N GLN A 171 -3.50 -9.23 -10.16
CA GLN A 171 -3.68 -9.68 -11.55
C GLN A 171 -3.80 -11.20 -11.67
N SER A 172 -3.20 -11.93 -10.72
CA SER A 172 -3.27 -13.39 -10.66
C SER A 172 -4.09 -13.86 -9.45
N PRO A 173 -5.08 -14.74 -9.64
CA PRO A 173 -5.82 -15.35 -8.53
C PRO A 173 -4.90 -16.12 -7.56
N ALA A 174 -3.76 -16.62 -8.05
CA ALA A 174 -2.81 -17.38 -7.25
C ALA A 174 -2.25 -16.56 -6.09
N VAL A 175 -2.07 -15.24 -6.26
CA VAL A 175 -1.50 -14.40 -5.19
C VAL A 175 -2.54 -13.96 -4.16
N PHE A 176 -3.84 -14.17 -4.39
CA PHE A 176 -4.90 -13.59 -3.56
C PHE A 176 -4.75 -13.89 -2.06
N HIS A 177 -4.37 -15.13 -1.72
CA HIS A 177 -4.26 -15.58 -0.33
C HIS A 177 -3.15 -14.84 0.46
N HIS A 178 -2.18 -14.25 -0.22
CA HIS A 178 -1.10 -13.46 0.36
C HIS A 178 -1.55 -12.11 0.91
N ILE A 179 -2.80 -11.69 0.66
CA ILE A 179 -3.41 -10.53 1.31
C ILE A 179 -3.26 -10.58 2.85
N ARG A 180 -3.22 -11.78 3.43
CA ARG A 180 -3.05 -12.01 4.88
C ARG A 180 -1.74 -11.44 5.43
N LEU A 181 -0.68 -11.34 4.61
CA LEU A 181 0.60 -10.74 4.99
C LEU A 181 0.50 -9.23 5.23
N PHE A 182 -0.53 -8.59 4.67
CA PHE A 182 -0.71 -7.13 4.64
C PHE A 182 -1.95 -6.65 5.40
N LEU A 183 -2.85 -7.55 5.82
CA LEU A 183 -4.02 -7.21 6.64
C LEU A 183 -3.62 -6.88 8.08
N ALA A 184 -2.93 -5.76 8.28
CA ALA A 184 -2.53 -5.30 9.61
C ALA A 184 -3.76 -4.82 10.44
N PRO A 185 -3.74 -4.92 11.78
CA PRO A 185 -4.87 -4.51 12.63
C PRO A 185 -5.29 -3.04 12.50
N ARG A 186 -4.43 -2.19 11.94
CA ARG A 186 -4.67 -0.74 11.77
C ARG A 186 -5.36 -0.39 10.44
N VAL A 187 -5.62 -1.37 9.59
CA VAL A 187 -6.29 -1.17 8.30
C VAL A 187 -7.70 -0.64 8.53
N ASN A 188 -8.00 0.51 7.93
CA ASN A 188 -9.31 1.16 7.98
C ASN A 188 -9.90 1.43 6.59
N ASP A 189 -9.08 1.40 5.54
CA ASP A 189 -9.49 1.45 4.13
C ASP A 189 -9.02 0.17 3.45
N LEU A 190 -9.96 -0.72 3.13
CA LEU A 190 -9.69 -2.02 2.53
C LEU A 190 -10.42 -2.12 1.20
N ARG A 191 -9.66 -2.35 0.14
CA ARG A 191 -10.18 -2.59 -1.20
C ARG A 191 -9.67 -3.95 -1.67
N ILE A 192 -10.58 -4.85 -2.03
CA ILE A 192 -10.25 -6.19 -2.50
C ILE A 192 -10.88 -6.39 -3.86
N GLY A 193 -10.04 -6.62 -4.87
CA GLY A 193 -10.43 -6.95 -6.23
C GLY A 193 -10.35 -8.44 -6.54
N SER A 194 -10.88 -8.84 -7.69
CA SER A 194 -10.80 -10.18 -8.27
C SER A 194 -11.15 -11.34 -7.31
N ILE A 195 -12.27 -11.21 -6.60
CA ILE A 195 -12.80 -12.32 -5.79
C ILE A 195 -13.38 -13.37 -6.76
N GLU A 196 -12.66 -14.49 -6.93
CA GLU A 196 -13.00 -15.50 -7.95
C GLU A 196 -13.40 -16.87 -7.40
N THR A 197 -12.96 -17.22 -6.19
CA THR A 197 -13.12 -18.55 -5.61
C THR A 197 -13.75 -18.54 -4.21
N PHE A 198 -14.28 -19.68 -3.77
CA PHE A 198 -14.84 -19.82 -2.42
C PHE A 198 -13.79 -19.66 -1.30
N SER A 199 -12.53 -20.01 -1.55
CA SER A 199 -11.46 -19.80 -0.57
C SER A 199 -11.20 -18.30 -0.36
N HIS A 200 -11.41 -17.45 -1.37
CA HIS A 200 -11.32 -15.99 -1.22
C HIS A 200 -12.41 -15.46 -0.29
N LEU A 201 -13.64 -15.99 -0.40
CA LEU A 201 -14.77 -15.63 0.47
C LEU A 201 -14.54 -15.98 1.94
N SER A 202 -13.78 -17.05 2.21
CA SER A 202 -13.41 -17.41 3.58
C SER A 202 -12.57 -16.33 4.27
N ILE A 203 -11.75 -15.59 3.52
CA ILE A 203 -10.98 -14.46 4.06
C ILE A 203 -11.93 -13.34 4.47
N LEU A 204 -12.90 -13.00 3.61
CA LEU A 204 -13.88 -11.94 3.86
C LEU A 204 -14.71 -12.20 5.12
N SER A 205 -15.09 -13.46 5.35
CA SER A 205 -15.90 -13.87 6.51
C SER A 205 -15.19 -13.61 7.85
N THR A 206 -13.87 -13.51 7.85
CA THR A 206 -13.07 -13.23 9.07
C THR A 206 -12.83 -11.74 9.32
N LEU A 207 -13.17 -10.87 8.35
CA LEU A 207 -12.84 -9.44 8.43
C LEU A 207 -13.53 -8.73 9.60
N PRO A 208 -14.84 -8.88 9.84
CA PRO A 208 -15.50 -8.10 10.91
C PRO A 208 -14.94 -8.38 12.30
N MET A 209 -14.51 -9.63 12.56
CA MET A 209 -13.96 -10.04 13.85
C MET A 209 -12.62 -9.35 14.16
N LYS A 210 -11.79 -9.11 13.13
CA LYS A 210 -10.43 -8.56 13.29
C LYS A 210 -10.34 -7.07 13.01
N TYR A 211 -11.19 -6.55 12.13
CA TYR A 211 -11.12 -5.18 11.61
C TYR A 211 -12.43 -4.43 11.85
N SER A 212 -12.99 -4.53 13.05
CA SER A 212 -14.28 -3.90 13.39
C SER A 212 -14.30 -2.37 13.24
N ALA A 213 -13.12 -1.73 13.26
CA ALA A 213 -12.92 -0.30 13.04
C ALA A 213 -12.77 0.10 11.56
N LEU A 214 -13.05 -0.81 10.61
CA LEU A 214 -12.98 -0.53 9.18
C LEU A 214 -13.97 0.60 8.80
N LYS A 215 -13.46 1.60 8.08
CA LYS A 215 -14.20 2.79 7.65
C LYS A 215 -14.58 2.73 6.18
N LYS A 216 -13.71 2.19 5.34
CA LYS A 216 -13.93 2.10 3.90
C LYS A 216 -13.73 0.67 3.44
N LEU A 217 -14.71 0.16 2.72
CA LEU A 217 -14.71 -1.20 2.20
C LEU A 217 -15.12 -1.18 0.73
N LEU A 218 -14.24 -1.67 -0.14
CA LEU A 218 -14.55 -1.94 -1.54
C LEU A 218 -14.30 -3.41 -1.85
N LEU A 219 -15.28 -4.10 -2.41
CA LEU A 219 -15.18 -5.51 -2.80
C LEU A 219 -15.64 -5.70 -4.24
N GLU A 220 -14.76 -6.21 -5.10
CA GLU A 220 -15.06 -6.54 -6.49
C GLU A 220 -15.02 -8.05 -6.72
N ILE A 221 -16.08 -8.55 -7.35
CA ILE A 221 -16.25 -9.97 -7.66
C ILE A 221 -15.76 -10.18 -9.10
N GLY A 222 -14.72 -11.01 -9.26
CA GLY A 222 -14.14 -11.33 -10.57
C GLY A 222 -14.82 -12.51 -11.28
N SER A 223 -15.60 -13.32 -10.56
CA SER A 223 -16.22 -14.54 -11.10
C SER A 223 -17.72 -14.60 -10.85
N TRP A 224 -18.49 -14.67 -11.94
CA TRP A 224 -19.94 -14.86 -11.90
C TRP A 224 -20.34 -16.23 -11.33
N LYS A 225 -19.45 -17.23 -11.35
CA LYS A 225 -19.71 -18.59 -10.84
C LYS A 225 -19.96 -18.62 -9.34
N ILE A 226 -19.40 -17.65 -8.60
CA ILE A 226 -19.57 -17.55 -7.15
C ILE A 226 -20.47 -16.38 -6.74
N LEU A 227 -21.12 -15.71 -7.69
CA LEU A 227 -21.83 -14.45 -7.48
C LEU A 227 -22.82 -14.52 -6.32
N ASP A 228 -23.75 -15.47 -6.33
CA ASP A 228 -24.77 -15.59 -5.29
C ASP A 228 -24.17 -15.85 -3.91
N SER A 229 -23.14 -16.69 -3.85
CA SER A 229 -22.42 -17.00 -2.62
C SER A 229 -21.61 -15.81 -2.11
N ALA A 230 -20.99 -15.06 -3.03
CA ALA A 230 -20.27 -13.83 -2.71
C ALA A 230 -21.21 -12.76 -2.19
N VAL A 231 -22.35 -12.51 -2.85
CA VAL A 231 -23.36 -11.56 -2.40
C VAL A 231 -23.90 -11.93 -1.02
N SER A 232 -24.19 -13.20 -0.79
CA SER A 232 -24.63 -13.70 0.53
C SER A 232 -23.58 -13.48 1.62
N THR A 233 -22.31 -13.84 1.33
CA THR A 233 -21.19 -13.69 2.27
C THR A 233 -20.91 -12.22 2.57
N ILE A 234 -20.81 -11.39 1.54
CA ILE A 234 -20.58 -9.94 1.66
C ILE A 234 -21.72 -9.30 2.44
N SER A 235 -22.97 -9.66 2.16
CA SER A 235 -24.13 -9.14 2.89
C SER A 235 -24.05 -9.46 4.37
N THR A 236 -23.62 -10.67 4.72
CA THR A 236 -23.42 -11.09 6.11
C THR A 236 -22.31 -10.28 6.78
N VAL A 237 -21.16 -10.17 6.13
CA VAL A 237 -19.99 -9.39 6.58
C VAL A 237 -20.34 -7.91 6.79
N VAL A 238 -21.06 -7.30 5.86
CA VAL A 238 -21.49 -5.89 5.93
C VAL A 238 -22.43 -5.66 7.11
N CYS A 239 -23.29 -6.62 7.45
CA CYS A 239 -24.18 -6.53 8.61
C CYS A 239 -23.44 -6.51 9.96
N GLU A 240 -22.15 -6.85 10.00
CA GLU A 240 -21.35 -6.86 11.23
C GLU A 240 -20.59 -5.56 11.44
N PHE A 241 -20.34 -4.78 10.38
CA PHE A 241 -19.68 -3.49 10.51
C PHE A 241 -20.63 -2.42 11.08
N ARG A 242 -20.05 -1.52 11.89
CA ARG A 242 -20.77 -0.44 12.60
C ARG A 242 -20.22 0.95 12.32
N HIS A 243 -19.01 1.04 11.79
CA HIS A 243 -18.26 2.29 11.61
C HIS A 243 -17.94 2.61 10.14
N LEU A 244 -18.59 1.93 9.20
CA LEU A 244 -18.38 2.20 7.78
C LEU A 244 -18.84 3.61 7.41
N GLU A 245 -17.95 4.31 6.72
CA GLU A 245 -18.13 5.65 6.13
C GLU A 245 -18.33 5.54 4.61
N SER A 246 -17.70 4.56 3.97
CA SER A 246 -17.80 4.29 2.53
C SER A 246 -17.90 2.78 2.26
N LEU A 247 -18.86 2.39 1.43
CA LEU A 247 -19.06 1.01 1.01
C LEU A 247 -19.23 0.96 -0.51
N THR A 248 -18.42 0.13 -1.17
CA THR A 248 -18.51 -0.15 -2.61
C THR A 248 -18.57 -1.65 -2.84
N VAL A 249 -19.67 -2.14 -3.40
CA VAL A 249 -19.90 -3.58 -3.63
C VAL A 249 -20.73 -3.79 -4.90
N LEU A 250 -20.76 -5.01 -5.42
CA LEU A 250 -21.56 -5.33 -6.60
C LEU A 250 -23.07 -5.41 -6.30
N ALA A 251 -23.44 -6.11 -5.22
CA ALA A 251 -24.82 -6.27 -4.80
C ALA A 251 -24.91 -6.63 -3.31
N LEU A 252 -26.08 -6.36 -2.72
CA LEU A 252 -26.40 -6.62 -1.32
C LEU A 252 -27.80 -7.22 -1.21
N THR A 253 -28.02 -8.07 -0.19
CA THR A 253 -29.36 -8.53 0.16
C THR A 253 -30.22 -7.38 0.71
N PRO A 254 -31.56 -7.47 0.65
CA PRO A 254 -32.45 -6.47 1.25
C PRO A 254 -32.18 -6.24 2.74
N LYS A 255 -31.87 -7.30 3.49
CA LYS A 255 -31.52 -7.21 4.92
C LYS A 255 -30.26 -6.39 5.15
N SER A 256 -29.21 -6.63 4.37
CA SER A 256 -27.97 -5.85 4.48
C SER A 256 -28.15 -4.41 4.01
N LEU A 257 -28.99 -4.13 3.01
CA LEU A 257 -29.33 -2.77 2.61
C LEU A 257 -30.05 -2.00 3.72
N ALA A 258 -31.01 -2.64 4.39
CA ALA A 258 -31.70 -2.08 5.56
C ALA A 258 -30.76 -1.83 6.74
N HIS A 259 -29.71 -2.65 6.91
CA HIS A 259 -28.66 -2.41 7.90
C HIS A 259 -27.78 -1.22 7.51
N VAL A 260 -27.31 -1.19 6.27
CA VAL A 260 -26.44 -0.12 5.73
C VAL A 260 -27.11 1.25 5.81
N SER A 261 -28.42 1.33 5.57
CA SER A 261 -29.18 2.59 5.69
C SER A 261 -29.28 3.13 7.12
N GLN A 262 -29.01 2.31 8.14
CA GLN A 262 -29.02 2.70 9.55
C GLN A 262 -27.64 3.11 10.07
N LEU A 263 -26.59 3.00 9.26
CA LEU A 263 -25.24 3.37 9.67
C LEU A 263 -25.09 4.90 9.76
N PRO A 264 -24.78 5.45 10.94
CA PRO A 264 -24.83 6.91 11.17
C PRO A 264 -23.76 7.70 10.42
N ASN A 265 -22.63 7.05 10.10
CA ASN A 265 -21.47 7.69 9.48
C ASN A 265 -21.33 7.36 7.99
N LEU A 266 -22.25 6.59 7.42
CA LEU A 266 -22.15 6.19 6.02
C LEU A 266 -22.52 7.38 5.12
N HIS A 267 -21.54 7.85 4.35
CA HIS A 267 -21.71 9.00 3.47
C HIS A 267 -21.51 8.64 1.99
N CYS A 268 -20.95 7.46 1.71
CA CYS A 268 -20.74 6.97 0.36
C CYS A 268 -21.19 5.51 0.26
N LEU A 269 -22.22 5.26 -0.54
CA LEU A 269 -22.66 3.92 -0.93
C LEU A 269 -22.62 3.84 -2.46
N ASP A 270 -21.77 2.96 -2.97
CA ASP A 270 -21.67 2.68 -4.40
C ASP A 270 -22.00 1.21 -4.66
N ILE A 271 -23.01 0.96 -5.48
CA ILE A 271 -23.40 -0.38 -5.89
C ILE A 271 -23.02 -0.50 -7.37
N LYS A 272 -21.88 -1.12 -7.63
CA LYS A 272 -21.37 -1.30 -8.98
C LYS A 272 -22.26 -2.33 -9.69
N CYS A 273 -22.87 -1.95 -10.81
CA CYS A 273 -23.51 -2.91 -11.71
C CYS A 273 -22.50 -3.29 -12.80
N HIS A 274 -21.99 -4.53 -12.81
CA HIS A 274 -21.24 -5.01 -13.97
C HIS A 274 -22.20 -5.18 -15.15
N GLY A 275 -21.98 -4.37 -16.20
CA GLY A 275 -22.79 -4.38 -17.41
C GLY A 275 -22.64 -5.67 -18.20
N ALA A 276 -23.60 -6.57 -18.02
CA ALA A 276 -24.26 -7.32 -19.09
C ALA A 276 -25.55 -7.96 -18.56
N THR A 277 -26.43 -7.17 -17.93
CA THR A 277 -27.90 -7.37 -17.96
C THR A 277 -28.59 -6.17 -17.33
N PRO A 278 -29.72 -5.72 -17.89
CA PRO A 278 -30.43 -4.56 -17.39
C PRO A 278 -31.09 -4.87 -16.04
N ILE A 279 -31.13 -3.84 -15.20
CA ILE A 279 -31.98 -3.62 -14.02
C ILE A 279 -33.27 -4.48 -14.05
N ALA A 280 -33.17 -5.74 -13.61
CA ALA A 280 -34.32 -6.63 -13.44
C ALA A 280 -34.42 -7.18 -12.01
N PHE A 281 -33.48 -6.84 -11.13
CA PHE A 281 -33.47 -7.29 -9.73
C PHE A 281 -34.00 -6.27 -8.72
N LEU A 282 -34.52 -5.11 -9.17
CA LEU A 282 -35.16 -4.11 -8.29
C LEU A 282 -36.69 -4.01 -8.45
N GLU A 283 -37.34 -4.91 -9.19
CA GLU A 283 -38.80 -5.09 -9.11
C GLU A 283 -39.19 -6.17 -8.10
N ALA A 284 -38.65 -6.07 -6.88
CA ALA A 284 -39.24 -6.74 -5.72
C ALA A 284 -40.20 -5.76 -5.03
N ARG A 285 -41.41 -5.65 -5.61
CA ARG A 285 -42.70 -5.57 -4.90
C ARG A 285 -42.67 -4.72 -3.61
N VAL A 286 -42.93 -3.42 -3.74
CA VAL A 286 -43.48 -2.62 -2.65
C VAL A 286 -44.98 -2.97 -2.57
N PRO A 287 -45.47 -3.63 -1.51
CA PRO A 287 -46.90 -3.73 -1.30
C PRO A 287 -47.41 -2.39 -0.77
N GLY A 288 -48.20 -1.71 -1.60
CA GLY A 288 -49.29 -0.84 -1.14
C GLY A 288 -50.59 -1.64 -1.07
#